data_AF-A0A1Y1WHN9-F1
#
_entry.id   AF-A0A1Y1WHN9-F1
#
_cell.length_a   1.000
_cell.length_b   1.000
_cell.length_c   1.000
_cell.angle_alpha   90.00
_cell.angle_beta   90.00
_cell.angle_gamma   90.00
#
_symmetry.space_group_name_H-M   'P 1'
#
loop_
_entity.id
_entity.type
_entity.pdbx_description
1 polymer ?
#
loop_
_entity_poly.entity_id
_entity_poly.type
_entity_poly.pdbx_seq_one_letter_code
_entity_poly.pdbx_strand_id
1 'polypeptide(L)'
;MNVAERIDMEHPSSLAAVLVSIAHGSLYVFCIYMVSALFAAPGVSIHDRDHPRIIRLRICGATLATVLSLVLTAFLLSVWQQPTKEGQAQWNAVELLGLSIRDAGASVVVALVLTTALYLGPLVLDKLDGAFRSESLKRIPEAMRQPSSIRNYIVGPITEELVFRSAVLALWTAADIDTNRRVFLSPLIFGVAHVHHAITSYRSGSPLSAVALSTCFQFAYTTLFGWYAVFLYVRSKSVVGPIVAHSFCNIQGLPDEL
;
A
#
# COMPACT_ATOMS: atom_id res chain seq x y z
N MET A 1 32.16 -23.29 -15.35
CA MET A 1 31.37 -22.75 -14.23
C MET A 1 31.64 -23.59 -13.01
N ASN A 2 32.31 -23.01 -12.02
CA ASN A 2 32.61 -23.71 -10.77
C ASN A 2 31.37 -23.74 -9.87
N VAL A 3 31.28 -24.69 -8.93
CA VAL A 3 30.09 -24.85 -8.05
C VAL A 3 29.80 -23.57 -7.25
N ALA A 4 30.84 -22.80 -6.90
CA ALA A 4 30.70 -21.49 -6.26
C ALA A 4 30.03 -20.43 -7.16
N GLU A 5 30.25 -20.44 -8.47
CA GLU A 5 29.56 -19.54 -9.41
C GLU A 5 28.09 -19.94 -9.63
N ARG A 6 27.73 -21.22 -9.44
CA ARG A 6 26.30 -21.61 -9.41
C ARG A 6 25.63 -21.14 -8.12
N ILE A 7 26.31 -21.24 -6.98
CA ILE A 7 25.79 -20.82 -5.68
C ILE A 7 25.58 -19.28 -5.62
N ASP A 8 26.47 -18.49 -6.23
CA ASP A 8 26.30 -17.02 -6.32
C ASP A 8 25.18 -16.58 -7.27
N MET A 9 24.73 -17.44 -8.19
CA MET A 9 23.59 -17.16 -9.07
C MET A 9 22.24 -17.63 -8.50
N GLU A 10 22.24 -18.41 -7.41
CA GLU A 10 21.02 -19.03 -6.87
C GLU A 10 20.38 -18.20 -5.75
N HIS A 11 21.13 -17.34 -5.05
CA HIS A 11 20.55 -16.45 -4.04
C HIS A 11 19.98 -15.19 -4.72
N PRO A 12 18.71 -14.82 -4.47
CA PRO A 12 18.18 -13.58 -5.02
C PRO A 12 18.98 -12.38 -4.53
N SER A 13 19.61 -11.66 -5.46
CA SER A 13 20.36 -10.46 -5.09
C SER A 13 19.42 -9.40 -4.51
N SER A 14 19.85 -8.72 -3.46
CA SER A 14 19.08 -7.62 -2.87
C SER A 14 18.76 -6.54 -3.89
N LEU A 15 19.63 -6.34 -4.89
CA LEU A 15 19.41 -5.42 -6.00
C LEU A 15 18.20 -5.84 -6.85
N ALA A 16 18.09 -7.13 -7.21
CA ALA A 16 16.95 -7.62 -7.98
C ALA A 16 15.63 -7.41 -7.24
N ALA A 17 15.58 -7.73 -5.93
CA ALA A 17 14.40 -7.49 -5.11
C ALA A 17 14.00 -6.01 -5.05
N VAL A 18 14.97 -5.10 -4.89
CA VAL A 18 14.72 -3.65 -4.90
C VAL A 18 14.20 -3.18 -6.26
N LEU A 19 14.82 -3.60 -7.37
CA LEU A 19 14.40 -3.20 -8.72
C LEU A 19 12.98 -3.68 -9.04
N VAL A 20 12.65 -4.94 -8.70
CA VAL A 20 11.28 -5.46 -8.88
C VAL A 20 10.30 -4.71 -7.98
N SER A 21 10.69 -4.34 -6.77
CA SER A 21 9.84 -3.54 -5.87
C SER A 21 9.54 -2.14 -6.41
N ILE A 22 10.53 -1.47 -7.01
CA ILE A 22 10.33 -0.20 -7.72
C ILE A 22 9.40 -0.39 -8.93
N ALA A 23 9.56 -1.50 -9.65
CA ALA A 23 8.68 -1.86 -10.75
C ALA A 23 7.23 -2.10 -10.29
N HIS A 24 7.00 -2.71 -9.12
CA HIS A 24 5.66 -2.85 -8.54
C HIS A 24 5.00 -1.48 -8.28
N GLY A 25 5.71 -0.55 -7.63
CA GLY A 25 5.20 0.80 -7.39
C GLY A 25 4.89 1.56 -8.69
N SER A 26 5.79 1.44 -9.67
CA SER A 26 5.63 2.07 -10.99
C SER A 26 4.46 1.46 -11.78
N LEU A 27 4.34 0.13 -11.76
CA LEU A 27 3.24 -0.61 -12.40
C LEU A 27 1.89 -0.21 -11.79
N TYR A 28 1.82 -0.04 -10.48
CA TYR A 28 0.62 0.40 -9.78
C TYR A 28 0.13 1.75 -10.30
N VAL A 29 1.00 2.76 -10.31
CA VAL A 29 0.67 4.10 -10.83
C VAL A 29 0.35 4.04 -12.33
N PHE A 30 1.14 3.29 -13.11
CA PHE A 30 0.96 3.15 -14.54
C PHE A 30 -0.40 2.55 -14.91
N CYS A 31 -0.82 1.43 -14.29
CA CYS A 31 -2.09 0.80 -14.60
C CYS A 31 -3.29 1.69 -14.25
N ILE A 32 -3.24 2.44 -13.14
CA ILE A 32 -4.29 3.39 -12.76
C ILE A 32 -4.53 4.41 -13.88
N TYR A 33 -3.45 4.97 -14.42
CA TYR A 33 -3.55 5.96 -15.50
C TYR A 33 -3.82 5.34 -16.86
N MET A 34 -3.18 4.22 -17.19
CA MET A 34 -3.35 3.55 -18.48
C MET A 34 -4.79 3.07 -18.68
N VAL A 35 -5.39 2.39 -17.70
CA VAL A 35 -6.79 1.95 -17.80
C VAL A 35 -7.73 3.15 -17.90
N SER A 36 -7.47 4.22 -17.15
CA SER A 36 -8.25 5.46 -17.26
C SER A 36 -8.12 6.08 -18.66
N ALA A 37 -6.92 6.13 -19.24
CA ALA A 37 -6.67 6.70 -20.55
C ALA A 37 -7.28 5.87 -21.70
N LEU A 38 -7.26 4.55 -21.60
CA LEU A 38 -7.81 3.65 -22.64
C LEU A 38 -9.34 3.64 -22.66
N PHE A 39 -9.99 3.84 -21.51
CA PHE A 39 -11.43 3.62 -21.37
C PHE A 39 -12.23 4.83 -20.89
N ALA A 40 -11.61 6.00 -20.70
CA ALA A 40 -12.33 7.24 -20.43
C ALA A 40 -13.26 7.62 -21.60
N ALA A 41 -14.38 8.27 -21.29
CA ALA A 41 -15.26 8.80 -22.32
C ALA A 41 -14.63 10.01 -23.00
N PRO A 42 -14.95 10.30 -24.27
CA PRO A 42 -14.57 11.57 -24.89
C PRO A 42 -15.02 12.75 -24.02
N GLY A 43 -14.11 13.70 -23.75
CA GLY A 43 -14.38 14.88 -22.92
C GLY A 43 -14.27 14.67 -21.40
N VAL A 44 -14.06 13.45 -20.90
CA VAL A 44 -13.81 13.20 -19.47
C VAL A 44 -12.31 13.19 -19.19
N SER A 45 -11.85 14.09 -18.33
CA SER A 45 -10.45 14.14 -17.91
C SER A 45 -10.08 12.93 -17.04
N ILE A 46 -8.97 12.26 -17.35
CA ILE A 46 -8.42 11.17 -16.51
C ILE A 46 -7.91 11.68 -15.14
N HIS A 47 -7.73 12.99 -15.01
CA HIS A 47 -7.34 13.66 -13.77
C HIS A 47 -8.53 14.06 -12.91
N ASP A 48 -9.76 14.01 -13.44
CA ASP A 48 -10.97 14.16 -12.65
C ASP A 48 -11.22 12.87 -11.87
N ARG A 49 -10.64 12.83 -10.67
CA ARG A 49 -10.56 11.64 -9.82
C ARG A 49 -11.93 11.20 -9.33
N ASP A 50 -12.86 12.14 -9.19
CA ASP A 50 -14.15 11.94 -8.54
C ASP A 50 -15.31 11.79 -9.53
N HIS A 51 -15.04 11.95 -10.82
CA HIS A 51 -15.95 11.51 -11.85
C HIS A 51 -16.26 9.99 -11.70
N PRO A 52 -17.53 9.56 -11.60
CA PRO A 52 -17.89 8.17 -11.28
C PRO A 52 -17.29 7.12 -12.21
N ARG A 53 -17.15 7.46 -13.51
CA ARG A 53 -16.48 6.58 -14.49
C ARG A 53 -14.98 6.45 -14.18
N ILE A 54 -14.29 7.54 -13.86
CA ILE A 54 -12.85 7.53 -13.57
C ILE A 54 -12.58 6.76 -12.28
N ILE A 55 -13.44 6.88 -11.26
CA ILE A 55 -13.35 6.06 -10.05
C ILE A 55 -13.31 4.56 -10.39
N ARG A 56 -14.26 4.08 -11.20
CA ARG A 56 -14.32 2.65 -11.60
C ARG A 56 -13.11 2.22 -12.40
N LEU A 57 -12.62 3.06 -13.32
CA LEU A 57 -11.44 2.76 -14.14
C LEU A 57 -10.16 2.72 -13.29
N ARG A 58 -10.01 3.63 -12.33
CA ARG A 58 -8.89 3.63 -11.38
C ARG A 58 -8.92 2.41 -10.47
N ILE A 59 -10.10 2.03 -9.96
CA ILE A 59 -10.30 0.77 -9.20
C ILE A 59 -9.86 -0.44 -10.05
N CYS A 60 -10.27 -0.49 -11.31
CA CYS A 60 -9.86 -1.56 -12.23
C CYS A 60 -8.34 -1.58 -12.46
N GLY A 61 -7.73 -0.43 -12.72
CA GLY A 61 -6.28 -0.30 -12.89
C GLY A 61 -5.48 -0.70 -11.64
N ALA A 62 -5.91 -0.25 -10.46
CA ALA A 62 -5.30 -0.62 -9.19
C ALA A 62 -5.43 -2.13 -8.90
N THR A 63 -6.61 -2.71 -9.17
CA THR A 63 -6.84 -4.15 -9.01
C THR A 63 -5.97 -4.96 -9.96
N LEU A 64 -5.89 -4.56 -11.23
CA LEU A 64 -5.04 -5.21 -12.23
C LEU A 64 -3.57 -5.18 -11.80
N ALA A 65 -3.04 -4.01 -11.42
CA ALA A 65 -1.66 -3.90 -10.95
C ALA A 65 -1.39 -4.74 -9.69
N THR A 66 -2.36 -4.83 -8.79
CA THR A 66 -2.25 -5.64 -7.57
C THR A 66 -2.16 -7.12 -7.92
N VAL A 67 -3.06 -7.63 -8.76
CA VAL A 67 -3.03 -9.03 -9.22
C VAL A 67 -1.72 -9.34 -9.94
N LEU A 68 -1.31 -8.50 -10.88
CA LEU A 68 -0.03 -8.69 -11.59
C LEU A 68 1.16 -8.68 -10.62
N SER A 69 1.15 -7.81 -9.62
CA SER A 69 2.22 -7.72 -8.62
C SER A 69 2.30 -8.96 -7.73
N LEU A 70 1.16 -9.46 -7.26
CA LEU A 70 1.08 -10.67 -6.45
C LEU A 70 1.47 -11.91 -7.26
N VAL A 71 1.00 -12.04 -8.50
CA VAL A 71 1.35 -13.16 -9.39
C VAL A 71 2.84 -13.16 -9.70
N LEU A 72 3.40 -12.01 -10.10
CA LEU A 72 4.83 -11.88 -10.35
C LEU A 72 5.65 -12.20 -9.10
N THR A 73 5.25 -11.69 -7.94
CA THR A 73 5.94 -11.97 -6.68
C THR A 73 5.88 -13.46 -6.33
N ALA A 74 4.70 -14.09 -6.40
CA ALA A 74 4.56 -15.51 -6.13
C ALA A 74 5.41 -16.37 -7.09
N PHE A 75 5.46 -16.00 -8.37
CA PHE A 75 6.34 -16.63 -9.35
C PHE A 75 7.82 -16.47 -8.95
N LEU A 76 8.27 -15.25 -8.64
CA LEU A 76 9.66 -15.00 -8.23
C LEU A 76 10.02 -15.75 -6.93
N LEU A 77 9.13 -15.78 -5.95
CA LEU A 77 9.32 -16.55 -4.71
C LEU A 77 9.46 -18.05 -4.98
N SER A 78 8.78 -18.59 -6.00
CA SER A 78 8.92 -19.99 -6.40
C SER A 78 10.24 -20.26 -7.12
N VAL A 79 10.73 -19.31 -7.92
CA VAL A 79 12.01 -19.41 -8.64
C VAL A 79 13.20 -19.22 -7.71
N TRP A 80 13.08 -18.34 -6.72
CA TRP A 80 14.10 -18.08 -5.70
C TRP A 80 14.10 -19.12 -4.58
N GLN A 81 13.14 -20.04 -4.59
CA GLN A 81 13.03 -21.08 -3.59
C GLN A 81 14.22 -22.04 -3.68
N GLN A 82 15.07 -22.02 -2.65
CA GLN A 82 16.07 -23.06 -2.47
C GLN A 82 15.59 -24.07 -1.42
N PRO A 83 15.92 -25.36 -1.57
CA PRO A 83 15.69 -26.34 -0.53
C PRO A 83 16.60 -26.07 0.68
N THR A 84 16.07 -26.24 1.88
CA THR A 84 16.86 -26.28 3.12
C THR A 84 17.77 -27.53 3.13
N LYS A 85 18.71 -27.59 4.08
CA LYS A 85 19.58 -28.78 4.27
C LYS A 85 18.79 -30.07 4.51
N GLU A 86 17.54 -29.95 4.97
CA GLU A 86 16.61 -31.05 5.25
C GLU A 86 15.68 -31.36 4.05
N GLY A 87 15.87 -30.69 2.91
CA GLY A 87 15.06 -30.86 1.70
C GLY A 87 13.70 -30.17 1.73
N GLN A 88 13.40 -29.41 2.79
CA GLN A 88 12.13 -28.66 2.92
C GLN A 88 12.21 -27.29 2.25
N ALA A 89 11.08 -26.75 1.82
CA ALA A 89 10.99 -25.37 1.34
C ALA A 89 11.38 -24.39 2.46
N GLN A 90 12.18 -23.37 2.13
CA GLN A 90 12.58 -22.32 3.08
C GLN A 90 11.41 -21.43 3.51
N TRP A 91 10.39 -21.26 2.66
CA TRP A 91 9.23 -20.44 2.97
C TRP A 91 7.94 -20.99 2.33
N ASN A 92 6.82 -20.58 2.90
CA ASN A 92 5.51 -20.70 2.27
C ASN A 92 5.14 -19.34 1.66
N ALA A 93 4.86 -19.30 0.35
CA ALA A 93 4.56 -18.04 -0.34
C ALA A 93 3.32 -17.31 0.22
N VAL A 94 2.28 -18.05 0.65
CA VAL A 94 1.06 -17.47 1.23
C VAL A 94 1.36 -16.82 2.58
N GLU A 95 2.19 -17.46 3.40
CA GLU A 95 2.64 -16.89 4.68
C GLU A 95 3.57 -15.70 4.48
N LEU A 96 4.48 -15.78 3.51
CA LEU A 96 5.45 -14.72 3.23
C LEU A 96 4.82 -13.47 2.60
N LEU A 97 3.71 -13.64 1.88
CA LEU A 97 2.83 -12.55 1.43
C LEU A 97 1.87 -12.06 2.54
N GLY A 98 1.83 -12.72 3.70
CA GLY A 98 0.96 -12.36 4.81
C GLY A 98 -0.53 -12.56 4.52
N LEU A 99 -0.86 -13.49 3.62
CA LEU A 99 -2.23 -13.84 3.22
C LEU A 99 -2.83 -14.98 4.05
N SER A 100 -2.05 -15.56 4.97
CA SER A 100 -2.53 -16.57 5.89
C SER A 100 -3.60 -16.01 6.83
N ILE A 101 -4.70 -16.75 7.01
CA ILE A 101 -5.79 -16.36 7.91
C ILE A 101 -5.44 -16.57 9.39
N ARG A 102 -4.43 -17.39 9.68
CA ARG A 102 -4.06 -17.83 11.04
C ARG A 102 -3.88 -16.65 11.99
N ASP A 103 -3.17 -15.62 11.55
CA ASP A 103 -2.78 -14.47 12.38
C ASP A 103 -3.63 -13.22 12.10
N ALA A 104 -4.62 -13.31 11.21
CA ALA A 104 -5.40 -12.16 10.76
C ALA A 104 -6.17 -11.51 11.92
N GLY A 105 -6.83 -12.30 12.77
CA GLY A 105 -7.59 -11.77 13.91
C GLY A 105 -6.71 -10.99 14.90
N ALA A 106 -5.56 -11.55 15.28
CA ALA A 106 -4.61 -10.88 16.16
C ALA A 106 -4.02 -9.62 15.52
N SER A 107 -3.71 -9.69 14.21
CA SER A 107 -3.22 -8.55 13.42
C SER A 107 -4.21 -7.38 13.43
N VAL A 108 -5.51 -7.65 13.26
CA VAL A 108 -6.57 -6.64 13.32
C VAL A 108 -6.64 -6.00 14.70
N VAL A 109 -6.63 -6.79 15.77
CA VAL A 109 -6.69 -6.26 17.14
C VAL A 109 -5.51 -5.35 17.44
N VAL A 110 -4.28 -5.78 17.12
CA VAL A 110 -3.07 -4.97 17.32
C VAL A 110 -3.14 -3.68 16.49
N ALA A 111 -3.52 -3.77 15.22
CA ALA A 111 -3.65 -2.61 14.35
C ALA A 111 -4.69 -1.60 14.86
N LEU A 112 -5.86 -2.05 15.33
CA LEU A 112 -6.90 -1.17 15.88
C LEU A 112 -6.46 -0.50 17.17
N VAL A 113 -5.84 -1.25 18.10
CA VAL A 113 -5.37 -0.70 19.38
C VAL A 113 -4.30 0.36 19.13
N LEU A 114 -3.29 0.05 18.32
CA LEU A 114 -2.19 0.98 18.06
C LEU A 114 -2.66 2.20 17.24
N THR A 115 -3.47 2.01 16.20
CA THR A 115 -3.98 3.14 15.41
C THR A 115 -4.89 4.03 16.25
N THR A 116 -5.75 3.46 17.10
CA THR A 116 -6.58 4.25 18.02
C THR A 116 -5.73 5.03 19.03
N ALA A 117 -4.64 4.44 19.53
CA ALA A 117 -3.71 5.13 20.43
C ALA A 117 -3.01 6.31 19.73
N LEU A 118 -2.61 6.15 18.46
CA LEU A 118 -2.03 7.24 17.66
C LEU A 118 -3.03 8.39 17.42
N TYR A 119 -4.32 8.07 17.28
CA TYR A 119 -5.39 9.04 17.08
C TYR A 119 -6.07 9.48 18.38
N LEU A 120 -5.56 9.09 19.56
CA LEU A 120 -6.24 9.35 20.83
C LEU A 120 -6.48 10.85 21.08
N GLY A 121 -5.50 11.70 20.72
CA GLY A 121 -5.63 13.15 20.83
C GLY A 121 -6.82 13.70 20.03
N PRO A 122 -6.83 13.56 18.68
CA PRO A 122 -7.96 13.95 17.84
C PRO A 122 -9.29 13.32 18.30
N LEU A 123 -9.30 12.04 18.64
CA LEU A 123 -10.50 11.33 19.10
C LEU A 123 -11.04 11.91 20.43
N VAL A 124 -10.16 12.29 21.37
CA VAL A 124 -10.58 12.93 22.63
C VAL A 124 -11.06 14.36 22.38
N LEU A 125 -10.35 15.15 21.56
CA LEU A 125 -10.75 16.52 21.23
C LEU A 125 -12.12 16.58 20.57
N ASP A 126 -12.32 15.73 19.56
CA ASP A 126 -13.62 15.54 18.92
C ASP A 126 -14.66 15.29 20.03
N LYS A 127 -14.37 14.45 21.04
CA LYS A 127 -15.35 14.08 22.09
C LYS A 127 -15.70 15.20 23.03
N LEU A 128 -14.70 16.01 23.35
CA LEU A 128 -14.87 17.16 24.22
C LEU A 128 -15.62 18.29 23.53
N ASP A 129 -15.40 18.49 22.23
CA ASP A 129 -16.12 19.49 21.43
C ASP A 129 -17.59 19.10 21.14
N GLY A 130 -18.06 17.96 21.66
CA GLY A 130 -19.33 17.34 21.27
C GLY A 130 -19.34 16.88 19.79
N ALA A 131 -18.20 17.01 19.13
CA ALA A 131 -17.93 16.68 17.75
C ALA A 131 -17.46 15.23 17.57
N PHE A 132 -17.24 14.42 18.64
CA PHE A 132 -17.01 12.97 18.58
C PHE A 132 -18.25 12.39 18.05
N ARG A 133 -18.21 12.41 16.75
CA ARG A 133 -19.30 12.07 15.92
C ARG A 133 -19.30 10.56 16.10
N SER A 134 -20.13 10.14 17.04
CA SER A 134 -21.03 9.02 16.77
C SER A 134 -21.59 9.17 15.34
N GLU A 135 -21.69 10.40 14.80
CA GLU A 135 -21.88 10.67 13.38
C GLU A 135 -20.72 10.34 12.41
N SER A 136 -19.48 10.09 12.81
CA SER A 136 -18.38 9.69 11.91
C SER A 136 -18.55 8.22 11.61
N LEU A 137 -18.79 7.40 12.65
CA LEU A 137 -19.24 6.02 12.49
C LEU A 137 -20.64 5.92 11.85
N LYS A 138 -21.61 6.80 12.17
CA LYS A 138 -22.91 6.83 11.46
C LYS A 138 -22.82 7.40 10.05
N ARG A 139 -21.80 8.19 9.72
CA ARG A 139 -21.50 8.64 8.35
C ARG A 139 -20.87 7.53 7.53
N ILE A 140 -20.22 6.51 8.13
CA ILE A 140 -19.64 5.40 7.36
C ILE A 140 -20.71 4.74 6.47
N PRO A 141 -21.88 4.30 6.97
CA PRO A 141 -22.93 3.75 6.09
C PRO A 141 -23.33 4.64 4.91
N GLU A 142 -23.45 5.96 5.13
CA GLU A 142 -23.80 6.92 4.08
C GLU A 142 -22.63 7.17 3.11
N ALA A 143 -21.42 7.33 3.63
CA ALA A 143 -20.20 7.48 2.85
C ALA A 143 -19.97 6.23 1.98
N MET A 144 -20.25 5.04 2.51
CA MET A 144 -20.14 3.79 1.76
C MET A 144 -21.13 3.67 0.58
N ARG A 145 -22.10 4.58 0.44
CA ARG A 145 -22.91 4.73 -0.79
C ARG A 145 -22.17 5.48 -1.90
N GLN A 146 -21.17 6.29 -1.54
CA GLN A 146 -20.36 7.05 -2.48
C GLN A 146 -19.21 6.19 -3.03
N PRO A 147 -19.09 6.05 -4.37
CA PRO A 147 -18.00 5.28 -4.97
C PRO A 147 -16.60 5.78 -4.58
N SER A 148 -16.46 7.09 -4.34
CA SER A 148 -15.20 7.71 -3.90
C SER A 148 -14.79 7.24 -2.50
N SER A 149 -15.74 7.09 -1.57
CA SER A 149 -15.47 6.55 -0.24
C SER A 149 -15.15 5.05 -0.28
N ILE A 150 -15.83 4.26 -1.12
CA ILE A 150 -15.48 2.85 -1.33
C ILE A 150 -14.04 2.72 -1.84
N ARG A 151 -13.67 3.56 -2.83
CA ARG A 151 -12.30 3.67 -3.34
C ARG A 151 -11.31 4.00 -2.22
N ASN A 152 -11.58 5.03 -1.43
CA ASN A 152 -10.64 5.55 -0.43
C ASN A 152 -10.54 4.69 0.84
N TYR A 153 -11.64 4.08 1.30
CA TYR A 153 -11.69 3.39 2.60
C TYR A 153 -11.51 1.88 2.49
N ILE A 154 -11.76 1.29 1.31
CA ILE A 154 -11.68 -0.15 1.11
C ILE A 154 -10.70 -0.50 0.01
N VAL A 155 -10.97 -0.06 -1.23
CA VAL A 155 -10.21 -0.57 -2.38
C VAL A 155 -8.76 -0.13 -2.32
N GLY A 156 -8.50 1.17 -2.16
CA GLY A 156 -7.15 1.73 -2.06
C GLY A 156 -6.32 1.07 -0.96
N PRO A 157 -6.79 1.06 0.30
CA PRO A 157 -6.13 0.33 1.40
C PRO A 157 -5.80 -1.12 1.07
N ILE A 158 -6.74 -1.88 0.50
CA ILE A 158 -6.50 -3.29 0.14
C ILE A 158 -5.44 -3.40 -0.95
N THR A 159 -5.59 -2.68 -2.06
CA THR A 159 -4.71 -2.81 -3.21
C THR A 159 -3.29 -2.32 -2.91
N GLU A 160 -3.17 -1.21 -2.18
CA GLU A 160 -1.89 -0.64 -1.81
C GLU A 160 -1.14 -1.51 -0.80
N GLU A 161 -1.79 -1.98 0.27
CA GLU A 161 -1.09 -2.83 1.24
C GLU A 161 -0.71 -4.19 0.64
N LEU A 162 -1.50 -4.76 -0.27
CA LEU A 162 -1.12 -5.97 -1.00
C LEU A 162 0.10 -5.76 -1.91
N VAL A 163 0.23 -4.59 -2.55
CA VAL A 163 1.42 -4.31 -3.37
C VAL A 163 2.63 -4.01 -2.47
N PHE A 164 2.49 -3.11 -1.51
CA PHE A 164 3.64 -2.54 -0.80
C PHE A 164 4.02 -3.30 0.48
N ARG A 165 3.09 -4.01 1.13
CA ARG A 165 3.37 -4.80 2.35
C ARG A 165 3.40 -6.29 2.08
N SER A 166 2.56 -6.81 1.18
CA SER A 166 2.66 -8.21 0.78
C SER A 166 3.77 -8.42 -0.25
N ALA A 167 3.62 -7.90 -1.47
CA ALA A 167 4.56 -8.20 -2.56
C ALA A 167 6.00 -7.71 -2.29
N VAL A 168 6.16 -6.41 -1.99
CA VAL A 168 7.51 -5.82 -1.76
C VAL A 168 8.23 -6.47 -0.57
N LEU A 169 7.59 -6.59 0.60
CA LEU A 169 8.28 -7.16 1.77
C LEU A 169 8.56 -8.66 1.62
N ALA A 170 7.72 -9.40 0.88
CA ALA A 170 8.00 -10.80 0.60
C ALA A 170 9.29 -10.96 -0.22
N LEU A 171 9.47 -10.16 -1.27
CA LEU A 171 10.69 -10.15 -2.08
C LEU A 171 11.92 -9.75 -1.25
N TRP A 172 11.80 -8.72 -0.40
CA TRP A 172 12.91 -8.27 0.44
C TRP A 172 13.27 -9.30 1.51
N THR A 173 12.28 -10.04 2.02
CA THR A 173 12.52 -11.13 2.98
C THR A 173 13.19 -12.32 2.31
N ALA A 174 12.75 -12.70 1.10
CA ALA A 174 13.38 -13.78 0.32
C ALA A 174 14.80 -13.43 -0.11
N ALA A 175 15.10 -12.15 -0.35
CA ALA A 175 16.44 -11.63 -0.66
C ALA A 175 17.31 -11.34 0.57
N ASP A 176 16.91 -11.85 1.75
CA ASP A 176 17.60 -11.71 3.04
C ASP A 176 18.02 -10.27 3.37
N ILE A 177 17.21 -9.29 2.95
CA ILE A 177 17.43 -7.89 3.31
C ILE A 177 17.11 -7.74 4.80
N ASP A 178 18.01 -7.13 5.56
CA ASP A 178 17.85 -7.00 7.01
C ASP A 178 16.56 -6.24 7.39
N THR A 179 16.08 -6.49 8.59
CA THR A 179 14.81 -5.95 9.09
C THR A 179 14.80 -4.42 9.13
N ASN A 180 15.93 -3.76 9.47
CA ASN A 180 15.96 -2.31 9.55
C ASN A 180 15.79 -1.69 8.16
N ARG A 181 16.48 -2.22 7.15
CA ARG A 181 16.27 -1.78 5.76
C ARG A 181 14.85 -2.02 5.30
N ARG A 182 14.26 -3.19 5.57
CA ARG A 182 12.84 -3.46 5.27
C ARG A 182 11.92 -2.42 5.90
N VAL A 183 12.10 -2.10 7.18
CA VAL A 183 11.25 -1.14 7.90
C VAL A 183 11.40 0.27 7.37
N PHE A 184 12.64 0.75 7.19
CA PHE A 184 12.88 2.17 6.90
C PHE A 184 12.94 2.52 5.42
N LEU A 185 13.36 1.60 4.55
CA LEU A 185 13.59 1.89 3.13
C LEU A 185 12.44 1.42 2.23
N SER A 186 11.84 0.26 2.49
CA SER A 186 10.75 -0.23 1.63
C SER A 186 9.58 0.75 1.53
N PRO A 187 9.19 1.50 2.59
CA PRO A 187 8.08 2.43 2.48
C PRO A 187 8.37 3.68 1.67
N LEU A 188 9.65 3.97 1.34
CA LEU A 188 9.97 5.05 0.40
C LEU A 188 9.38 4.78 -0.98
N ILE A 189 9.26 3.51 -1.39
CA ILE A 189 8.62 3.14 -2.66
C ILE A 189 7.14 3.52 -2.64
N PHE A 190 6.45 3.28 -1.52
CA PHE A 190 5.07 3.68 -1.30
C PHE A 190 4.91 5.20 -1.31
N GLY A 191 5.78 5.92 -0.60
CA GLY A 191 5.76 7.38 -0.58
C GLY A 191 6.02 8.01 -1.95
N VAL A 192 7.03 7.53 -2.69
CA VAL A 192 7.32 8.01 -4.05
C VAL A 192 6.16 7.72 -5.00
N ALA A 193 5.49 6.57 -4.87
CA ALA A 193 4.33 6.26 -5.70
C ALA A 193 3.24 7.33 -5.56
N HIS A 194 3.07 7.99 -4.41
CA HIS A 194 2.07 9.04 -4.17
C HIS A 194 2.45 10.41 -4.74
N VAL A 195 3.71 10.64 -5.14
CA VAL A 195 4.15 11.89 -5.77
C VAL A 195 3.40 12.15 -7.09
N HIS A 196 2.80 11.12 -7.69
CA HIS A 196 1.96 11.26 -8.88
C HIS A 196 0.75 12.21 -8.70
N HIS A 197 0.32 12.49 -7.46
CA HIS A 197 -0.74 13.46 -7.18
C HIS A 197 -0.33 14.90 -7.51
N ALA A 198 0.97 15.21 -7.42
CA ALA A 198 1.52 16.51 -7.78
C ALA A 198 1.14 16.93 -9.21
N ILE A 199 1.05 15.96 -10.14
CA ILE A 199 0.66 16.20 -11.53
C ILE A 199 -0.77 16.74 -11.60
N THR A 200 -1.69 16.17 -10.82
CA THR A 200 -3.09 16.59 -10.79
C THR A 200 -3.21 17.99 -10.20
N SER A 201 -2.56 18.27 -9.06
CA SER A 201 -2.59 19.59 -8.43
C SER A 201 -1.93 20.67 -9.29
N TYR A 202 -0.86 20.34 -10.00
CA TYR A 202 -0.23 21.26 -10.96
C TYR A 202 -1.16 21.55 -12.14
N ARG A 203 -1.83 20.52 -12.69
CA ARG A 203 -2.77 20.66 -13.81
C ARG A 203 -4.06 21.38 -13.44
N SER A 204 -4.47 21.38 -12.17
CA SER A 204 -5.60 22.17 -11.67
C SER A 204 -5.28 23.67 -11.52
N GLY A 205 -4.04 24.09 -11.81
CA GLY A 205 -3.61 25.48 -11.76
C GLY A 205 -3.11 25.93 -10.39
N SER A 206 -2.83 25.00 -9.47
CA SER A 206 -2.30 25.33 -8.15
C SER A 206 -0.89 25.96 -8.28
N PRO A 207 -0.55 26.98 -7.47
CA PRO A 207 0.80 27.55 -7.47
C PRO A 207 1.86 26.49 -7.19
N LEU A 208 3.02 26.58 -7.86
CA LEU A 208 4.08 25.57 -7.73
C LEU A 208 4.57 25.40 -6.27
N SER A 209 4.60 26.47 -5.49
CA SER A 209 4.93 26.41 -4.06
C SER A 209 3.92 25.59 -3.25
N ALA A 210 2.63 25.71 -3.56
CA ALA A 210 1.57 24.94 -2.92
C ALA A 210 1.66 23.46 -3.30
N VAL A 211 1.89 23.16 -4.59
CA VAL A 211 2.10 21.78 -5.09
C VAL A 211 3.32 21.15 -4.43
N ALA A 212 4.43 21.88 -4.33
CA ALA A 212 5.65 21.40 -3.69
C ALA A 212 5.41 21.09 -2.20
N LEU A 213 4.78 22.02 -1.46
CA LEU A 213 4.49 21.85 -0.04
C LEU A 213 3.55 20.66 0.21
N SER A 214 2.44 20.56 -0.54
CA SER A 214 1.50 19.45 -0.39
C SER A 214 2.14 18.11 -0.73
N THR A 215 2.95 18.05 -1.79
CA THR A 215 3.67 16.84 -2.19
C THR A 215 4.69 16.42 -1.13
N CYS A 216 5.46 17.37 -0.57
CA CYS A 216 6.41 17.07 0.51
C CYS A 216 5.70 16.56 1.77
N PHE A 217 4.59 17.20 2.16
CA PHE A 217 3.79 16.74 3.29
C PHE A 217 3.22 15.35 3.05
N GLN A 218 2.64 15.10 1.87
CA GLN A 218 2.08 13.81 1.52
C GLN A 218 3.15 12.73 1.47
N PHE A 219 4.33 12.99 0.90
CA PHE A 219 5.46 12.06 0.89
C PHE A 219 5.92 11.72 2.32
N ALA A 220 6.07 12.72 3.19
CA ALA A 220 6.47 12.50 4.57
C ALA A 220 5.41 11.68 5.34
N TYR A 221 4.13 12.08 5.23
CA TYR A 221 3.02 11.40 5.89
C TYR A 221 2.89 9.93 5.43
N THR A 222 2.89 9.69 4.11
CA THR A 222 2.80 8.34 3.54
C THR A 222 4.02 7.49 3.89
N THR A 223 5.22 8.07 4.00
CA THR A 223 6.42 7.35 4.46
C THR A 223 6.33 6.98 5.95
N LEU A 224 5.84 7.87 6.81
CA LEU A 224 5.65 7.59 8.24
C LEU A 224 4.58 6.52 8.46
N PHE A 225 3.44 6.63 7.79
CA PHE A 225 2.42 5.57 7.76
C PHE A 225 3.01 4.26 7.21
N GLY A 226 3.83 4.39 6.17
CA GLY A 226 4.80 3.43 5.67
C GLY A 226 5.43 2.55 6.74
N TRP A 227 6.26 3.19 7.58
CA TRP A 227 6.98 2.54 8.67
C TRP A 227 6.04 1.85 9.65
N TYR A 228 4.93 2.49 10.01
CA TYR A 228 3.93 1.92 10.91
C TYR A 228 3.30 0.64 10.35
N ALA A 229 2.88 0.64 9.10
CA ALA A 229 2.28 -0.54 8.47
C ALA A 229 3.29 -1.67 8.24
N VAL A 230 4.57 -1.37 7.95
CA VAL A 230 5.62 -2.42 7.94
C VAL A 230 5.81 -3.01 9.34
N PHE A 231 5.82 -2.18 10.39
CA PHE A 231 5.89 -2.67 11.77
C PHE A 231 4.72 -3.61 12.09
N LEU A 232 3.48 -3.23 11.76
CA LEU A 232 2.32 -4.11 11.94
C LEU A 232 2.51 -5.43 11.20
N TYR A 233 2.89 -5.38 9.92
CA TYR A 233 3.11 -6.56 9.10
C TYR A 233 4.17 -7.49 9.69
N VAL A 234 5.35 -6.97 10.04
CA VAL A 234 6.46 -7.76 10.57
C VAL A 234 6.09 -8.40 11.91
N ARG A 235 5.31 -7.72 12.74
CA ARG A 235 4.93 -8.22 14.07
C ARG A 235 3.78 -9.22 14.04
N SER A 236 2.85 -9.11 13.08
CA SER A 236 1.69 -10.00 12.98
C SER A 236 1.76 -11.02 11.84
N LYS A 237 2.73 -10.91 10.92
CA LYS A 237 2.86 -11.74 9.71
C LYS A 237 1.58 -11.80 8.87
N SER A 238 0.83 -10.70 8.84
CA SER A 238 -0.45 -10.62 8.14
C SER A 238 -0.63 -9.21 7.60
N VAL A 239 -1.10 -9.11 6.35
CA VAL A 239 -1.40 -7.83 5.69
C VAL A 239 -2.73 -7.22 6.16
N VAL A 240 -3.57 -8.00 6.83
CA VAL A 240 -4.91 -7.55 7.26
C VAL A 240 -4.84 -6.41 8.28
N GLY A 241 -3.90 -6.46 9.23
CA GLY A 241 -3.68 -5.36 10.18
C GLY A 241 -3.29 -4.05 9.50
N PRO A 242 -2.24 -4.02 8.64
CA PRO A 242 -1.92 -2.87 7.79
C PRO A 242 -3.13 -2.34 7.00
N ILE A 243 -3.93 -3.20 6.36
CA ILE A 243 -5.13 -2.79 5.61
C ILE A 243 -6.12 -2.08 6.53
N VAL A 244 -6.42 -2.66 7.70
CA VAL A 244 -7.36 -2.06 8.66
C VAL A 244 -6.84 -0.74 9.21
N ALA A 245 -5.54 -0.65 9.52
CA ALA A 245 -4.91 0.59 9.95
C ALA A 245 -4.98 1.67 8.85
N HIS A 246 -4.74 1.30 7.60
CA HIS A 246 -4.84 2.21 6.46
C HIS A 246 -6.28 2.72 6.30
N SER A 247 -7.26 1.81 6.24
CA SER A 247 -8.68 2.18 6.19
C SER A 247 -9.07 3.10 7.35
N PHE A 248 -8.62 2.81 8.58
CA PHE A 248 -8.88 3.63 9.75
C PHE A 248 -8.28 5.03 9.58
N CYS A 249 -7.01 5.13 9.16
CA CYS A 249 -6.36 6.42 8.89
C CYS A 249 -7.10 7.21 7.81
N ASN A 250 -7.60 6.56 6.75
CA ASN A 250 -8.35 7.25 5.69
C ASN A 250 -9.74 7.71 6.18
N ILE A 251 -10.36 6.97 7.11
CA ILE A 251 -11.65 7.35 7.73
C ILE A 251 -11.46 8.51 8.72
N GLN A 252 -10.41 8.47 9.54
CA GLN A 252 -10.08 9.54 10.49
C GLN A 252 -9.40 10.74 9.83
N GLY A 253 -8.97 10.57 8.58
CA GLY A 253 -8.08 11.48 7.88
C GLY A 253 -8.53 12.93 7.96
N LEU A 254 -7.53 13.81 7.99
CA LEU A 254 -7.66 15.21 7.62
C LEU A 254 -8.40 15.33 6.27
N PRO A 255 -9.13 16.44 6.01
CA PRO A 255 -9.96 16.63 4.83
C PRO A 255 -9.19 16.21 3.58
N ASP A 256 -9.91 15.48 2.71
CA ASP A 256 -9.46 14.85 1.48
C ASP A 256 -8.17 15.43 0.89
N GLU A 257 -7.26 14.54 0.50
CA GLU A 257 -6.23 14.78 -0.51
C GLU A 257 -6.60 15.97 -1.43
N LEU A 258 -5.99 17.13 -1.19
CA LEU A 258 -6.10 18.33 -2.02
C LEU A 258 -5.90 18.03 -3.51
#